data_AF-A0A7X7ICM9-F1
#
_entry.id   AF-A0A7X7ICM9-F1
#
_cell.length_a   1.000
_cell.length_b   1.000
_cell.length_c   1.000
_cell.angle_alpha   90.00
_cell.angle_beta   90.00
_cell.angle_gamma   90.00
#
_symmetry.space_group_name_H-M   'P 1'
#
loop_
_entity.id
_entity.type
_entity.pdbx_description
1 polymer ?
#
loop_
_entity_poly.entity_id
_entity_poly.type
_entity_poly.pdbx_seq_one_letter_code
_entity_poly.pdbx_strand_id
1 'polypeptide(L)'
;MQELYEQLFRRKSFHRFVKPFSPITNDQLAGIEAYSSTLQRLVPDIRTALRIVPINQTTCRQGEYALLFYSERKNGYLQNIGYLGEQLDLFLTNENIGACWYGMGRPKEREYEGLHFVCMLCIANQDGGCFRTKDSMLNRLDAKDIWEGEDPHSLSPVVRMAPSACNTQPWLVKQEGNLLDVYRIVRKRGIIPVSLVPYYQSIDIGIFLLFLELTMQHAHITYTRTLYFDDQQSKQAQYLLC
;
A
#
# COMPACT_ATOMS: atom_id res chain seq x y z
N MET A 1 11.10 -9.29 -5.14
CA MET A 1 9.64 -9.47 -4.94
C MET A 1 9.30 -10.75 -4.17
N GLN A 2 9.92 -11.91 -4.44
CA GLN A 2 9.63 -13.16 -3.70
C GLN A 2 9.82 -13.04 -2.17
N GLU A 3 10.73 -12.17 -1.71
CA GLU A 3 10.97 -11.85 -0.30
C GLU A 3 9.83 -11.05 0.38
N LEU A 4 8.95 -10.40 -0.39
CA LEU A 4 7.85 -9.58 0.17
C LEU A 4 6.59 -10.39 0.51
N TYR A 5 6.39 -11.55 -0.11
CA TYR A 5 5.16 -12.33 0.06
C TYR A 5 4.92 -12.73 1.53
N GLU A 6 5.96 -13.18 2.24
CA GLU A 6 5.84 -13.53 3.66
C GLU A 6 5.49 -12.31 4.53
N GLN A 7 5.86 -11.11 4.09
CA GLN A 7 5.55 -9.87 4.80
C GLN A 7 4.06 -9.50 4.71
N LEU A 8 3.31 -10.00 3.73
CA LEU A 8 1.85 -9.81 3.64
C LEU A 8 1.14 -10.28 4.92
N PHE A 9 1.66 -11.34 5.56
CA PHE A 9 1.12 -11.92 6.79
C PHE A 9 1.62 -11.19 8.04
N ARG A 10 2.83 -10.61 8.01
CA ARG A 10 3.46 -9.93 9.15
C ARG A 10 3.07 -8.47 9.29
N ARG A 11 2.90 -7.77 8.17
CA ARG A 11 2.68 -6.32 8.09
C ARG A 11 1.48 -5.89 8.92
N LYS A 12 1.56 -4.85 9.74
CA LYS A 12 0.37 -4.30 10.41
C LYS A 12 0.46 -2.79 10.50
N SER A 13 -0.69 -2.12 10.63
CA SER A 13 -0.71 -0.67 10.81
C SER A 13 -0.40 -0.32 12.27
N PHE A 14 0.73 0.34 12.51
CA PHE A 14 1.15 0.82 13.83
C PHE A 14 0.52 2.20 14.13
N HIS A 15 -0.77 2.22 14.49
CA HIS A 15 -1.51 3.45 14.81
C HIS A 15 -1.06 4.16 16.09
N ARG A 16 -0.18 3.52 16.87
CA ARG A 16 0.55 4.09 18.01
C ARG A 16 1.90 3.39 18.08
N PHE A 17 2.98 4.17 18.17
CA PHE A 17 4.32 3.65 18.43
C PHE A 17 4.57 3.78 19.93
N VAL A 18 4.55 2.66 20.65
CA VAL A 18 4.75 2.63 22.11
C VAL A 18 6.21 3.00 22.41
N LYS A 19 6.41 3.97 23.31
CA LYS A 19 7.75 4.41 23.74
C LYS A 19 8.15 3.70 25.04
N PRO A 20 9.46 3.49 25.29
CA PRO A 20 10.57 3.77 24.37
C PRO A 20 10.65 2.71 23.25
N PHE A 21 11.06 3.14 22.07
CA PHE A 21 11.51 2.26 20.99
C PHE A 21 12.97 2.61 20.67
N SER A 22 13.73 1.64 20.16
CA SER A 22 15.11 1.86 19.72
C SER A 22 15.14 2.89 18.59
N PRO A 23 16.01 3.91 18.61
CA PRO A 23 16.12 4.85 17.50
C PRO A 23 16.43 4.15 16.17
N ILE A 24 15.87 4.63 15.07
CA ILE A 24 16.26 4.18 13.72
C ILE A 24 17.70 4.62 13.46
N THR A 25 18.57 3.65 13.15
CA THR A 25 20.00 3.91 12.93
C THR A 25 20.25 4.53 11.55
N ASN A 26 21.42 5.14 11.37
CA ASN A 26 21.84 5.65 10.06
C ASN A 26 21.93 4.53 9.01
N ASP A 27 22.34 3.32 9.40
CA ASP A 27 22.40 2.17 8.50
C ASP A 27 21.00 1.74 8.06
N GLN A 28 20.01 1.77 8.96
CA GLN A 28 18.61 1.52 8.61
C GLN A 28 18.07 2.60 7.67
N LEU A 29 18.37 3.89 7.91
CA LEU A 29 17.98 4.97 7.00
C LEU A 29 18.59 4.78 5.60
N ALA A 30 19.89 4.47 5.53
CA ALA A 30 20.57 4.19 4.27
C ALA A 30 19.98 2.95 3.57
N GLY A 31 19.61 1.92 4.33
CA GLY A 31 18.92 0.72 3.81
C GLY A 31 17.55 1.05 3.20
N ILE A 32 16.76 1.91 3.86
CA ILE A 32 15.47 2.39 3.34
C ILE A 32 15.69 3.19 2.04
N GLU A 33 16.67 4.09 2.00
CA GLU A 33 16.99 4.86 0.79
C GLU A 33 17.45 3.94 -0.36
N ALA A 34 18.36 3.00 -0.08
CA ALA A 34 18.83 2.03 -1.06
C ALA A 34 17.66 1.19 -1.61
N TYR A 35 16.80 0.66 -0.74
CA TYR A 35 15.64 -0.11 -1.17
C TYR A 35 14.66 0.74 -2.00
N SER A 36 14.45 1.99 -1.60
CA SER A 36 13.55 2.91 -2.31
C SER A 36 13.93 3.13 -3.78
N SER A 37 15.24 3.07 -4.09
CA SER A 37 15.75 3.19 -5.46
C SER A 37 15.43 1.97 -6.36
N THR A 38 15.05 0.84 -5.75
CA THR A 38 14.72 -0.42 -6.45
C THR A 38 13.22 -0.62 -6.66
N LEU A 39 12.38 0.26 -6.11
CA LEU A 39 10.93 0.12 -6.15
C LEU A 39 10.41 0.10 -7.60
N GLN A 40 9.52 -0.84 -7.88
CA GLN A 40 8.92 -0.96 -9.19
C GLN A 40 7.63 -0.12 -9.27
N ARG A 41 7.57 0.75 -10.27
CA ARG A 41 6.38 1.58 -10.53
C ARG A 41 5.28 0.76 -11.17
N LEU A 42 4.04 0.96 -10.72
CA LEU A 42 2.84 0.44 -11.37
C LEU A 42 2.66 1.06 -12.76
N VAL A 43 2.95 2.37 -12.85
CA VAL A 43 2.92 3.16 -14.08
C VAL A 43 4.34 3.69 -14.34
N PRO A 44 5.11 3.06 -15.25
CA PRO A 44 6.56 3.30 -15.38
C PRO A 44 6.96 4.73 -15.74
N ASP A 45 6.07 5.49 -16.37
CA ASP A 45 6.37 6.83 -16.89
C ASP A 45 5.97 7.97 -15.93
N ILE A 46 5.43 7.65 -14.75
CA ILE A 46 5.13 8.63 -13.71
C ILE A 46 6.39 8.88 -12.87
N ARG A 47 6.79 10.15 -12.76
CA ARG A 47 7.86 10.58 -11.84
C ARG A 47 7.36 10.62 -10.41
N THR A 48 8.21 10.13 -9.51
CA THR A 48 7.96 10.03 -8.07
C THR A 48 9.24 10.33 -7.31
N ALA A 49 9.10 10.85 -6.10
CA ALA A 49 10.22 11.00 -5.17
C ALA A 49 9.81 10.56 -3.77
N LEU A 50 10.78 10.07 -3.01
CA LEU A 50 10.65 9.72 -1.61
C LEU A 50 11.57 10.62 -0.79
N ARG A 51 11.08 11.16 0.31
CA ARG A 51 11.93 11.83 1.30
C ARG A 51 11.72 11.25 2.68
N ILE A 52 12.83 11.01 3.38
CA ILE A 52 12.80 10.64 4.79
C ILE A 52 13.03 11.91 5.61
N VAL A 53 12.10 12.24 6.51
CA VAL A 53 12.23 13.41 7.39
C VAL A 53 11.94 13.01 8.84
N PRO A 54 12.59 13.64 9.84
CA PRO A 54 12.18 13.52 11.23
C PRO A 54 10.70 13.86 11.39
N ILE A 55 9.99 13.14 12.27
CA ILE A 55 8.53 13.25 12.40
C ILE A 55 8.07 14.68 12.74
N ASN A 56 8.90 15.44 13.46
CA ASN A 56 8.65 16.84 13.84
C ASN A 56 8.67 17.83 12.65
N GLN A 57 9.02 17.36 11.45
CA GLN A 57 8.90 18.11 10.20
C GLN A 57 7.55 17.88 9.49
N THR A 58 6.64 17.17 10.15
CA THR A 58 5.27 16.92 9.66
C THR A 58 4.25 17.34 10.72
N THR A 59 2.97 17.32 10.37
CA THR A 59 1.88 17.48 11.35
C THR A 59 1.61 16.21 12.16
N CYS A 60 2.17 15.05 11.79
CA CYS A 60 2.06 13.84 12.59
C CYS A 60 2.97 13.94 13.82
N ARG A 61 2.54 13.37 14.95
CA ARG A 61 3.29 13.38 16.22
C ARG A 61 3.64 11.98 16.73
N GLN A 62 3.54 10.98 15.85
CA GLN A 62 3.74 9.59 16.19
C GLN A 62 4.80 8.97 15.27
N GLY A 63 5.66 8.13 15.84
CA GLY A 63 6.83 7.59 15.15
C GLY A 63 8.07 8.45 15.38
N GLU A 64 9.13 8.13 14.66
CA GLU A 64 10.43 8.80 14.70
C GLU A 64 10.69 9.57 13.40
N TYR A 65 10.40 8.93 12.26
CA TYR A 65 10.53 9.50 10.93
C TYR A 65 9.22 9.39 10.14
N ALA A 66 9.10 10.21 9.11
CA ALA A 66 8.07 10.11 8.09
C ALA A 66 8.73 9.93 6.71
N LEU A 67 8.19 8.99 5.95
CA LEU A 67 8.50 8.73 4.55
C LEU A 67 7.45 9.46 3.71
N LEU A 68 7.85 10.57 3.10
CA LEU A 68 7.01 11.46 2.32
C LEU A 68 7.04 11.03 0.85
N PHE A 69 5.87 10.72 0.31
CA PHE A 69 5.71 10.35 -1.10
C PHE A 69 5.28 11.55 -1.92
N TYR A 70 6.04 11.83 -2.97
CA TYR A 70 5.75 12.88 -3.95
C TYR A 70 5.56 12.28 -5.34
N SER A 71 4.70 12.91 -6.14
CA SER A 71 4.48 12.51 -7.53
C SER A 71 4.06 13.70 -8.39
N GLU A 72 4.36 13.64 -9.69
CA GLU A 72 3.73 14.55 -10.63
C GLU A 72 2.25 14.19 -10.82
N ARG A 73 1.41 15.18 -11.15
CA ARG A 73 -0.01 14.95 -11.37
C ARG A 73 -0.24 14.39 -12.78
N LYS A 74 -0.45 13.08 -12.87
CA LYS A 74 -0.82 12.36 -14.09
C LYS A 74 -1.84 11.27 -13.78
N ASN A 75 -2.67 10.86 -14.73
CA ASN A 75 -3.59 9.75 -14.54
C ASN A 75 -2.85 8.50 -14.00
N GLY A 76 -3.38 7.92 -12.93
CA GLY A 76 -2.77 6.77 -12.25
C GLY A 76 -1.75 7.11 -11.16
N TYR A 77 -1.41 8.38 -10.90
CA TYR A 77 -0.38 8.74 -9.93
C TYR A 77 -0.67 8.25 -8.50
N LEU A 78 -1.93 8.22 -8.07
CA LEU A 78 -2.33 7.76 -6.74
C LEU A 78 -2.19 6.25 -6.59
N GLN A 79 -2.65 5.49 -7.57
CA GLN A 79 -2.46 4.04 -7.65
C GLN A 79 -0.97 3.70 -7.67
N ASN A 80 -0.18 4.47 -8.43
CA ASN A 80 1.26 4.29 -8.50
C ASN A 80 1.94 4.50 -7.14
N ILE A 81 1.54 5.53 -6.39
CA ILE A 81 2.07 5.78 -5.04
C ILE A 81 1.62 4.70 -4.05
N GLY A 82 0.38 4.22 -4.13
CA GLY A 82 -0.08 3.09 -3.31
C GLY A 82 0.78 1.84 -3.55
N TYR A 83 1.05 1.52 -4.81
CA TYR A 83 1.84 0.36 -5.21
C TYR A 83 3.32 0.46 -4.77
N LEU A 84 3.93 1.63 -4.93
CA LEU A 84 5.31 1.90 -4.47
C LEU A 84 5.42 1.90 -2.94
N GLY A 85 4.49 2.59 -2.27
CA GLY A 85 4.50 2.73 -0.83
C GLY A 85 4.25 1.41 -0.11
N GLU A 86 3.45 0.51 -0.69
CA GLU A 86 3.22 -0.80 -0.08
C GLU A 86 4.42 -1.74 -0.26
N GLN A 87 5.17 -1.65 -1.37
CA GLN A 87 6.46 -2.35 -1.48
C GLN A 87 7.40 -1.91 -0.34
N LEU A 88 7.41 -0.61 -0.05
CA LEU A 88 8.20 -0.07 1.05
C LEU A 88 7.67 -0.48 2.43
N ASP A 89 6.34 -0.48 2.67
CA ASP A 89 5.73 -0.97 3.93
C ASP A 89 6.11 -2.45 4.20
N LEU A 90 6.08 -3.28 3.16
CA LEU A 90 6.48 -4.69 3.27
C LEU A 90 7.98 -4.86 3.52
N PHE A 91 8.85 -4.05 2.90
CA PHE A 91 10.28 -4.03 3.23
C PHE A 91 10.53 -3.60 4.68
N LEU A 92 9.90 -2.52 5.14
CA LEU A 92 10.01 -2.06 6.53
C LEU A 92 9.57 -3.13 7.52
N THR A 93 8.53 -3.88 7.18
CA THR A 93 8.07 -5.05 7.96
C THR A 93 9.15 -6.13 8.06
N ASN A 94 9.89 -6.40 6.98
CA ASN A 94 11.03 -7.34 7.01
C ASN A 94 12.11 -6.87 8.00
N GLU A 95 12.40 -5.57 8.01
CA GLU A 95 13.40 -4.93 8.87
C GLU A 95 12.93 -4.69 10.32
N ASN A 96 11.74 -5.16 10.69
CA ASN A 96 11.08 -4.89 11.98
C ASN A 96 10.89 -3.39 12.27
N ILE A 97 10.74 -2.58 11.22
CA ILE A 97 10.37 -1.17 11.32
C ILE A 97 8.85 -1.10 11.18
N GLY A 98 8.18 -0.68 12.24
CA GLY A 98 6.73 -0.51 12.21
C GLY A 98 6.36 0.69 11.35
N ALA A 99 5.29 0.57 10.55
CA ALA A 99 4.80 1.63 9.70
C ALA A 99 3.29 1.91 9.88
N CYS A 100 2.89 3.14 9.59
CA CYS A 100 1.49 3.51 9.49
C CYS A 100 1.27 4.50 8.33
N TRP A 101 0.43 4.10 7.37
CA TRP A 101 -0.12 5.01 6.37
C TRP A 101 -0.86 6.15 7.07
N TYR A 102 -0.44 7.39 6.78
CA TYR A 102 -0.98 8.58 7.42
C TYR A 102 -1.34 9.64 6.37
N GLY A 103 -2.49 9.43 5.73
CA GLY A 103 -2.94 10.26 4.60
C GLY A 103 -3.25 11.72 4.93
N MET A 104 -3.75 12.02 6.14
CA MET A 104 -4.16 13.38 6.52
C MET A 104 -3.01 14.28 6.99
N GLY A 105 -1.84 13.71 7.26
CA GLY A 105 -0.72 14.51 7.73
C GLY A 105 -0.07 15.29 6.59
N ARG A 106 0.57 16.39 6.96
CA ARG A 106 1.14 17.34 6.01
C ARG A 106 2.62 17.52 6.34
N PRO A 107 3.52 17.48 5.34
CA PRO A 107 4.89 17.90 5.53
C PRO A 107 4.98 19.43 5.60
N LYS A 108 6.13 19.93 6.05
CA LYS A 108 6.50 21.35 5.89
C LYS A 108 6.56 21.75 4.41
N GLU A 109 7.19 20.92 3.59
CA GLU A 109 7.35 21.15 2.15
C GLU A 109 6.34 20.31 1.35
N ARG A 110 5.35 20.97 0.74
CA ARG A 110 4.31 20.30 -0.07
C ARG A 110 4.70 20.05 -1.52
N GLU A 111 5.77 20.68 -1.96
CA GLU A 111 6.37 20.52 -3.28
C GLU A 111 7.83 20.14 -3.08
N TYR A 112 8.34 19.20 -3.85
CA TYR A 112 9.73 18.79 -3.82
C TYR A 112 10.17 18.38 -5.22
N GLU A 113 11.25 18.98 -5.75
CA GLU A 113 11.74 18.73 -7.11
C GLU A 113 10.66 18.88 -8.21
N GLY A 114 9.70 19.78 -8.00
CA GLY A 114 8.56 19.99 -8.91
C GLY A 114 7.48 18.89 -8.85
N LEU A 115 7.52 18.04 -7.82
CA LEU A 115 6.53 16.99 -7.55
C LEU A 115 5.68 17.36 -6.34
N HIS A 116 4.40 16.98 -6.40
CA HIS A 116 3.42 17.30 -5.37
C HIS A 116 3.40 16.23 -4.28
N PHE A 117 3.28 16.63 -3.02
CA PHE A 117 3.07 15.70 -1.92
C PHE A 117 1.76 14.93 -2.09
N VAL A 118 1.83 13.59 -1.94
CA VAL A 118 0.68 12.70 -2.09
C VAL A 118 0.20 12.15 -0.75
N CYS A 119 1.09 11.52 0.01
CA CYS A 119 0.82 10.92 1.31
C CYS A 119 2.13 10.60 2.04
N MET A 120 2.05 10.05 3.25
CA MET A 120 3.24 9.58 3.98
C MET A 120 3.01 8.30 4.79
N LEU A 121 4.10 7.58 5.06
CA LEU A 121 4.19 6.55 6.09
C LEU A 121 4.92 7.13 7.31
N CYS A 122 4.38 6.96 8.51
CA CYS A 122 5.11 7.24 9.75
C CYS A 122 5.78 5.95 10.22
N ILE A 123 7.04 6.02 10.67
CA ILE A 123 7.84 4.85 11.01
C ILE A 123 8.57 4.99 12.35
N ALA A 124 8.79 3.85 13.02
CA ALA A 124 9.72 3.70 14.15
C ALA A 124 10.08 2.21 14.29
N ASN A 125 11.24 1.90 14.87
CA ASN A 125 11.58 0.50 15.19
C ASN A 125 10.56 -0.11 16.13
N GLN A 126 10.30 -1.41 15.96
CA GLN A 126 9.39 -2.19 16.80
C GLN A 126 10.00 -3.56 17.08
N ASP A 127 9.65 -4.14 18.22
CA ASP A 127 10.05 -5.52 18.51
C ASP A 127 9.41 -6.47 17.50
N GLY A 128 10.14 -7.49 17.04
CA GLY A 128 9.65 -8.44 16.02
C GLY A 128 8.33 -9.13 16.42
N GLY A 129 8.12 -9.39 17.72
CA GLY A 129 6.89 -9.97 18.27
C GLY A 129 5.67 -9.04 18.21
N CYS A 130 5.85 -7.76 17.90
CA CYS A 130 4.74 -6.82 17.74
C CYS A 130 4.07 -6.94 16.37
N PHE A 131 4.69 -7.57 15.37
CA PHE A 131 4.10 -7.77 14.05
C PHE A 131 3.04 -8.88 14.07
N ARG A 132 2.25 -8.99 12.99
CA ARG A 132 1.29 -10.09 12.87
C ARG A 132 2.01 -11.41 12.63
N THR A 133 1.30 -12.48 12.94
CA THR A 133 1.57 -13.86 12.53
C THR A 133 0.48 -14.32 11.56
N LYS A 134 0.66 -15.49 10.92
CA LYS A 134 -0.35 -16.09 10.05
C LYS A 134 -1.68 -16.36 10.77
N ASP A 135 -1.64 -16.58 12.09
CA ASP A 135 -2.81 -16.84 12.93
C ASP A 135 -3.47 -15.58 13.50
N SER A 136 -2.93 -14.39 13.19
CA SER A 136 -3.48 -13.13 13.72
C SER A 136 -4.89 -12.86 13.19
N MET A 137 -5.85 -12.62 14.09
CA MET A 137 -7.19 -12.22 13.70
C MET A 137 -7.18 -10.86 12.99
N LEU A 138 -7.90 -10.77 11.86
CA LEU A 138 -8.00 -9.57 11.04
C LEU A 138 -9.44 -9.07 10.96
N ASN A 139 -9.61 -7.76 11.13
CA ASN A 139 -10.86 -7.10 10.76
C ASN A 139 -10.84 -6.82 9.25
N ARG A 140 -11.27 -7.80 8.46
CA ARG A 140 -11.40 -7.73 6.99
C ARG A 140 -12.71 -8.36 6.52
N LEU A 141 -13.26 -7.84 5.43
CA LEU A 141 -14.38 -8.44 4.69
C LEU A 141 -14.03 -9.87 4.27
N ASP A 142 -15.02 -10.76 4.23
CA ASP A 142 -14.80 -12.15 3.81
C ASP A 142 -14.39 -12.24 2.36
N ALA A 143 -13.69 -13.33 2.00
CA ALA A 143 -13.23 -13.58 0.65
C ALA A 143 -14.37 -13.43 -0.39
N LYS A 144 -15.53 -14.02 -0.08
CA LYS A 144 -16.76 -13.93 -0.88
C LYS A 144 -17.31 -12.51 -1.07
N ASP A 145 -16.97 -11.57 -0.19
CA ASP A 145 -17.47 -10.20 -0.25
C ASP A 145 -16.57 -9.30 -1.12
N ILE A 146 -15.37 -9.78 -1.45
CA ILE A 146 -14.38 -9.06 -2.26
C ILE A 146 -14.03 -9.78 -3.57
N TRP A 147 -14.52 -10.99 -3.77
CA TRP A 147 -14.23 -11.83 -4.92
C TRP A 147 -15.51 -12.48 -5.46
N GLU A 148 -15.84 -12.20 -6.72
CA GLU A 148 -16.90 -12.85 -7.48
C GLU A 148 -16.26 -13.80 -8.50
N GLY A 149 -16.69 -15.07 -8.55
CA GLY A 149 -16.11 -16.10 -9.42
C GLY A 149 -15.53 -17.27 -8.63
N GLU A 150 -14.78 -18.15 -9.31
CA GLU A 150 -14.37 -19.46 -8.75
C GLU A 150 -13.14 -19.41 -7.81
N ASP A 151 -12.26 -18.42 -7.96
CA ASP A 151 -10.97 -18.33 -7.26
C ASP A 151 -10.17 -19.66 -7.21
N PRO A 152 -9.89 -20.29 -8.37
CA PRO A 152 -9.30 -21.62 -8.44
C PRO A 152 -7.89 -21.70 -7.83
N HIS A 153 -7.23 -20.54 -7.68
CA HIS A 153 -5.90 -20.43 -7.09
C HIS A 153 -5.92 -19.98 -5.62
N SER A 154 -7.10 -19.79 -5.02
CA SER A 154 -7.26 -19.36 -3.62
C SER A 154 -6.48 -18.08 -3.31
N LEU A 155 -6.61 -17.06 -4.17
CA LEU A 155 -5.94 -15.76 -4.01
C LEU A 155 -6.68 -14.88 -3.01
N SER A 156 -8.01 -14.94 -2.99
CA SER A 156 -8.89 -14.09 -2.16
C SER A 156 -8.58 -14.11 -0.65
N PRO A 157 -8.21 -15.25 0.00
CA PRO A 157 -7.89 -15.27 1.42
C PRO A 157 -6.63 -14.46 1.78
N VAL A 158 -5.69 -14.31 0.83
CA VAL A 158 -4.45 -13.55 1.05
C VAL A 158 -4.65 -12.08 0.69
N VAL A 159 -5.20 -11.79 -0.49
CA VAL A 159 -5.31 -10.40 -0.98
C VAL A 159 -6.26 -9.54 -0.14
N ARG A 160 -7.25 -10.15 0.53
CA ARG A 160 -8.14 -9.44 1.47
C ARG A 160 -7.40 -8.77 2.63
N MET A 161 -6.16 -9.17 2.93
CA MET A 161 -5.37 -8.63 4.03
C MET A 161 -4.83 -7.21 3.78
N ALA A 162 -4.84 -6.74 2.52
CA ALA A 162 -4.32 -5.44 2.12
C ALA A 162 -4.81 -4.32 3.06
N PRO A 163 -3.95 -3.35 3.44
CA PRO A 163 -4.41 -2.16 4.15
C PRO A 163 -5.29 -1.28 3.26
N SER A 164 -6.11 -0.46 3.90
CA SER A 164 -6.81 0.65 3.24
C SER A 164 -7.06 1.78 4.23
N ALA A 165 -7.18 3.00 3.72
CA ALA A 165 -7.59 4.14 4.51
C ALA A 165 -8.87 3.81 5.29
N CYS A 166 -8.85 4.05 6.61
CA CYS A 166 -9.93 3.73 7.54
C CYS A 166 -10.53 2.32 7.42
N ASN A 167 -9.75 1.34 6.94
CA ASN A 167 -10.18 -0.03 6.69
C ASN A 167 -11.46 -0.13 5.82
N THR A 168 -11.57 0.78 4.84
CA THR A 168 -12.73 0.88 3.94
C THR A 168 -12.82 -0.26 2.93
N GLN A 169 -11.69 -0.88 2.58
CA GLN A 169 -11.57 -2.06 1.71
C GLN A 169 -12.31 -1.87 0.37
N PRO A 170 -11.94 -0.84 -0.42
CA PRO A 170 -12.72 -0.35 -1.56
C PRO A 170 -12.51 -1.16 -2.85
N TRP A 171 -12.30 -2.46 -2.76
CA TRP A 171 -11.99 -3.32 -3.90
C TRP A 171 -13.03 -4.42 -4.09
N LEU A 172 -13.16 -4.85 -5.34
CA LEU A 172 -13.90 -6.02 -5.77
C LEU A 172 -13.14 -6.64 -6.95
N VAL A 173 -12.88 -7.93 -6.87
CA VAL A 173 -12.35 -8.72 -7.98
C VAL A 173 -13.50 -9.49 -8.60
N LYS A 174 -13.63 -9.44 -9.92
CA LYS A 174 -14.51 -10.32 -10.69
C LYS A 174 -13.64 -11.23 -11.54
N GLN A 175 -13.80 -12.54 -11.35
CA GLN A 175 -13.14 -13.55 -12.15
C GLN A 175 -14.10 -14.18 -13.12
N GLU A 176 -13.69 -14.26 -14.39
CA GLU A 176 -14.36 -15.01 -15.44
C GLU A 176 -13.31 -15.78 -16.26
N GLY A 177 -13.25 -17.10 -16.08
CA GLY A 177 -12.18 -17.94 -16.64
C GLY A 177 -10.80 -17.44 -16.19
N ASN A 178 -9.97 -17.07 -17.17
CA ASN A 178 -8.62 -16.53 -16.95
C ASN A 178 -8.57 -15.01 -16.82
N LEU A 179 -9.71 -14.31 -16.78
CA LEU A 179 -9.76 -12.87 -16.61
C LEU A 179 -10.04 -12.50 -15.16
N LEU A 180 -9.22 -11.61 -14.60
CA LEU A 180 -9.49 -10.94 -13.32
C LEU A 180 -9.67 -9.45 -13.55
N ASP A 181 -10.89 -8.96 -13.35
CA ASP A 181 -11.18 -7.54 -13.34
C ASP A 181 -11.16 -7.02 -11.91
N VAL A 182 -10.35 -5.99 -11.65
CA VAL A 182 -10.27 -5.32 -10.34
C VAL A 182 -10.98 -3.99 -10.41
N TYR A 183 -11.98 -3.81 -9.56
CA TYR A 183 -12.79 -2.60 -9.46
C TYR A 183 -12.49 -1.86 -8.17
N ARG A 184 -12.45 -0.53 -8.26
CA ARG A 184 -12.60 0.37 -7.11
C ARG A 184 -14.08 0.61 -6.90
N ILE A 185 -14.60 0.13 -5.78
CA ILE A 185 -16.02 0.27 -5.45
C ILE A 185 -16.22 1.13 -4.21
N VAL A 186 -17.36 1.81 -4.17
CA VAL A 186 -17.75 2.61 -3.01
C VAL A 186 -18.14 1.67 -1.87
N ARG A 187 -17.44 1.82 -0.74
CA ARG A 187 -17.75 1.15 0.52
C ARG A 187 -18.00 2.20 1.61
N LYS A 188 -18.11 1.77 2.86
CA LYS A 188 -18.09 2.67 4.02
C LYS A 188 -16.89 3.62 3.90
N ARG A 189 -17.07 4.90 4.23
CA ARG A 189 -15.98 5.90 4.22
C ARG A 189 -15.26 6.05 5.57
N GLY A 190 -15.81 5.48 6.64
CA GLY A 190 -15.34 5.72 8.01
C GLY A 190 -15.32 7.22 8.33
N ILE A 191 -14.18 7.71 8.82
CA ILE A 191 -13.96 9.12 9.15
C ILE A 191 -13.39 9.96 7.99
N ILE A 192 -13.23 9.37 6.80
CA ILE A 192 -12.71 10.08 5.64
C ILE A 192 -13.74 11.13 5.18
N PRO A 193 -13.34 12.41 4.98
CA PRO A 193 -14.18 13.41 4.36
C PRO A 193 -14.63 12.98 2.96
N VAL A 194 -15.89 13.19 2.61
CA VAL A 194 -16.50 12.72 1.35
C VAL A 194 -15.68 13.12 0.12
N SER A 195 -15.19 14.36 0.07
CA SER A 195 -14.37 14.87 -1.04
C SER A 195 -13.00 14.20 -1.19
N LEU A 196 -12.49 13.55 -0.14
CA LEU A 196 -11.20 12.86 -0.14
C LEU A 196 -11.32 11.34 -0.32
N VAL A 197 -12.54 10.80 -0.33
CA VAL A 197 -12.77 9.36 -0.50
C VAL A 197 -12.15 8.85 -1.81
N PRO A 198 -12.42 9.45 -2.99
CA PRO A 198 -11.82 8.99 -4.23
C PRO A 198 -10.28 9.03 -4.20
N TYR A 199 -9.72 10.07 -3.59
CA TYR A 199 -8.27 10.27 -3.49
C TYR A 199 -7.59 9.12 -2.73
N TYR A 200 -8.05 8.82 -1.51
CA TYR A 200 -7.43 7.75 -0.72
C TYR A 200 -7.75 6.37 -1.26
N GLN A 201 -8.96 6.15 -1.80
CA GLN A 201 -9.31 4.86 -2.38
C GLN A 201 -8.53 4.56 -3.67
N SER A 202 -8.07 5.57 -4.43
CA SER A 202 -7.11 5.34 -5.52
C SER A 202 -5.77 4.80 -5.00
N ILE A 203 -5.27 5.35 -3.88
CA ILE A 203 -4.05 4.84 -3.23
C ILE A 203 -4.28 3.41 -2.74
N ASP A 204 -5.41 3.16 -2.06
CA ASP A 204 -5.79 1.84 -1.54
C ASP A 204 -5.86 0.77 -2.65
N ILE A 205 -6.27 1.15 -3.87
CA ILE A 205 -6.25 0.23 -5.01
C ILE A 205 -4.83 -0.09 -5.43
N GLY A 206 -3.93 0.88 -5.49
CA GLY A 206 -2.51 0.64 -5.78
C GLY A 206 -1.88 -0.37 -4.81
N ILE A 207 -2.19 -0.23 -3.52
CA ILE A 207 -1.82 -1.16 -2.45
C ILE A 207 -2.39 -2.56 -2.75
N PHE A 208 -3.70 -2.65 -3.04
CA PHE A 208 -4.38 -3.92 -3.31
C PHE A 208 -3.79 -4.64 -4.54
N LEU A 209 -3.47 -3.91 -5.61
CA LEU A 209 -2.86 -4.50 -6.81
C LEU A 209 -1.49 -5.11 -6.51
N LEU A 210 -0.68 -4.50 -5.64
CA LEU A 210 0.57 -5.13 -5.19
C LEU A 210 0.31 -6.44 -4.45
N PHE A 211 -0.66 -6.47 -3.53
CA PHE A 211 -1.05 -7.71 -2.82
C PHE A 211 -1.46 -8.81 -3.80
N LEU A 212 -2.29 -8.47 -4.77
CA LEU A 212 -2.74 -9.40 -5.81
C LEU A 212 -1.55 -9.95 -6.61
N GLU A 213 -0.65 -9.08 -7.07
CA GLU A 213 0.50 -9.48 -7.89
C GLU A 213 1.52 -10.31 -7.13
N LEU A 214 1.83 -9.96 -5.87
CA LEU A 214 2.70 -10.78 -5.03
C LEU A 214 2.08 -12.16 -4.75
N THR A 215 0.76 -12.23 -4.56
CA THR A 215 0.05 -13.49 -4.34
C THR A 215 0.07 -14.37 -5.60
N MET A 216 -0.21 -13.78 -6.77
CA MET A 216 -0.12 -14.47 -8.06
C MET A 216 1.31 -14.96 -8.35
N GLN A 217 2.32 -14.13 -8.10
CA GLN A 217 3.72 -14.50 -8.25
C GLN A 217 4.11 -15.68 -7.35
N HIS A 218 3.66 -15.67 -6.09
CA HIS A 218 3.89 -16.80 -5.17
C HIS A 218 3.19 -18.07 -5.63
N ALA A 219 2.00 -17.95 -6.21
CA ALA A 219 1.26 -19.07 -6.81
C ALA A 219 1.80 -19.49 -8.20
N HIS A 220 2.91 -18.90 -8.67
CA HIS A 220 3.51 -19.13 -9.98
C HIS A 220 2.57 -18.84 -11.16
N ILE A 221 1.62 -17.93 -10.98
CA ILE A 221 0.66 -17.53 -12.01
C ILE A 221 1.29 -16.43 -12.86
N THR A 222 1.43 -16.72 -14.16
CA THR A 222 1.80 -15.72 -15.16
C THR A 222 0.59 -14.92 -15.59
N TYR A 223 0.78 -13.63 -15.88
CA TYR A 223 -0.31 -12.76 -16.31
C TYR A 223 0.17 -11.63 -17.22
N THR A 224 -0.76 -11.08 -17.98
CA THR A 224 -0.64 -9.75 -18.59
C THR A 224 -1.63 -8.80 -17.93
N ARG A 225 -1.23 -7.55 -17.73
CA ARG A 225 -2.02 -6.53 -17.00
C ARG A 225 -2.36 -5.36 -17.91
N THR A 226 -3.63 -4.95 -17.90
CA THR A 226 -4.10 -3.67 -18.46
C THR A 226 -4.63 -2.80 -17.34
N LEU A 227 -4.19 -1.54 -17.27
CA LEU A 227 -4.63 -0.57 -16.26
C LEU A 227 -5.64 0.42 -16.85
N TYR A 228 -6.63 0.78 -16.04
CA TYR A 228 -7.71 1.70 -16.39
C TYR A 228 -7.76 2.83 -15.36
N PHE A 229 -7.58 4.08 -15.81
CA PHE A 229 -7.50 5.25 -14.94
C PHE A 229 -8.66 6.24 -15.15
N ASP A 230 -9.65 5.88 -15.96
CA ASP A 230 -10.82 6.73 -16.17
C ASP A 230 -11.70 6.72 -14.92
N ASP A 231 -11.92 7.92 -14.36
CA ASP A 231 -12.74 8.12 -13.17
C ASP A 231 -14.20 7.67 -13.37
N GLN A 232 -14.64 7.47 -14.61
CA GLN A 232 -16.00 7.01 -14.90
C GLN A 232 -16.20 5.49 -14.82
N GLN A 233 -15.17 4.67 -15.04
CA GLN A 233 -15.40 3.23 -15.28
C GLN A 233 -15.33 2.35 -14.03
N SER A 234 -14.87 2.86 -12.88
CA SER A 234 -14.65 2.12 -11.61
C SER A 234 -13.67 0.92 -11.70
N LYS A 235 -13.62 0.21 -12.82
CA LYS A 235 -12.60 -0.77 -13.20
C LYS A 235 -11.22 -0.11 -13.22
N GLN A 236 -10.27 -0.70 -12.52
CA GLN A 236 -8.92 -0.16 -12.31
C GLN A 236 -7.85 -0.99 -13.00
N ALA A 237 -8.06 -2.30 -13.06
CA ALA A 237 -7.15 -3.21 -13.73
C ALA A 237 -7.90 -4.40 -14.31
N GLN A 238 -7.32 -5.00 -15.35
CA GLN A 238 -7.68 -6.33 -15.83
C GLN A 238 -6.40 -7.14 -15.95
N TYR A 239 -6.45 -8.38 -15.46
CA TYR A 239 -5.38 -9.36 -15.61
C TYR A 239 -5.89 -10.50 -16.47
N LEU A 240 -5.12 -10.88 -17.48
CA LEU A 240 -5.32 -12.13 -18.22
C LEU A 240 -4.26 -13.11 -17.74
N LEU A 241 -4.70 -14.19 -17.08
CA LEU A 241 -3.86 -15.26 -16.58
C LEU A 241 -3.42 -16.15 -17.75
N CYS A 242 -2.12 -16.40 -17.85
CA CYS A 242 -1.48 -17.19 -18.91
C CYS A 242 -1.18 -18.61 -18.44
#